data_AF-A0A840BE05-F1
#
_entry.id   AF-A0A840BE05-F1
#
_cell.length_a   1.000
_cell.length_b   1.000
_cell.length_c   1.000
_cell.angle_alpha   90.00
_cell.angle_beta   90.00
_cell.angle_gamma   90.00
#
_symmetry.space_group_name_H-M   'P 1'
#
loop_
_entity.id
_entity.type
_entity.pdbx_description
1 polymer ?
#
loop_
_entity_poly.entity_id
_entity_poly.type
_entity_poly.pdbx_seq_one_letter_code
_entity_poly.pdbx_strand_id
1 'polypeptide(L)'
;MTVWDAAKPLAGVSCRDNLLRLLFLSFFAFPLYLSLRKPRIMNSPLTETLLARFRQDHGIAPRQYRLFATVVALLLRLGLLVFSSVSTCLGAAAALYLLDGFPMWAALAALAIVALWRMDALLRASWVDDGLLLSPTDFPDCHRLVAHAVKRSRGRRVTTIRLLDGFGLEVAHDTRVLARGRAQLWIGYELLQLIDSRELSLAIQLAVMQQRGHVGTSGWISRQRMQLQRIEATLPQAPIDALLARVLLVRGLRFFALLSIPVAREHVLTIDRKLSKTHSTGTIAALLSAIDMRKRYIDDNFWPAFWSRATIDPRPSYSPNVGVRIALRMSTQVDMQRALARAFMSPANEASPMPSLRERLDGLGAKPYVAKPFVQPQSAAERLLGARHRALLAAIDARWTAQNLAEWMRRFKTAERDRQMRTEAETQAQAEAAARALADVPARHASANEADPVARREARQVRARDALARANALYAKGAIEDAMEEAESWASAMAGTMLTPLINETR
;
A
#
# COMPACT_ATOMS: atom_id res chain seq x y z
N MET A 1 40.02 -7.62 12.64
CA MET A 1 39.68 -8.98 12.17
C MET A 1 38.18 -9.15 12.23
N THR A 2 37.53 -9.17 11.08
CA THR A 2 36.07 -9.27 11.02
C THR A 2 35.65 -10.72 11.15
N VAL A 3 34.46 -10.99 11.68
CA VAL A 3 33.86 -12.34 11.76
C VAL A 3 33.79 -13.04 10.38
N TRP A 4 34.00 -12.30 9.28
CA TRP A 4 34.08 -12.82 7.91
C TRP A 4 35.44 -13.42 7.52
N ASP A 5 36.55 -13.08 8.19
CA ASP A 5 37.86 -13.68 7.87
C ASP A 5 37.95 -15.14 8.34
N ALA A 6 37.10 -15.55 9.27
CA ALA A 6 36.95 -16.95 9.69
C ALA A 6 36.07 -17.81 8.74
N ALA A 7 35.44 -17.20 7.73
CA ALA A 7 34.55 -17.89 6.79
C ALA A 7 35.24 -18.35 5.48
N LYS A 8 36.58 -18.24 5.41
CA LYS A 8 37.36 -18.52 4.18
C LYS A 8 37.65 -19.98 3.81
N PRO A 9 37.23 -21.05 4.51
CA PRO A 9 37.25 -22.38 3.92
C PRO A 9 35.80 -22.84 3.62
N LEU A 10 35.12 -22.17 2.69
CA LEU A 10 33.82 -22.63 2.14
C LEU A 10 33.97 -23.48 0.86
N ALA A 11 35.19 -23.90 0.55
CA ALA A 11 35.48 -24.90 -0.48
C ALA A 11 35.99 -26.18 0.20
N GLY A 12 35.09 -27.15 0.47
CA GLY A 12 35.51 -28.54 0.68
C GLY A 12 35.14 -29.25 2.00
N VAL A 13 34.11 -28.85 2.76
CA VAL A 13 33.73 -29.57 4.00
C VAL A 13 32.26 -30.00 4.01
N SER A 14 32.02 -31.21 4.54
CA SER A 14 30.78 -31.97 4.56
C SER A 14 29.55 -31.22 5.09
N CYS A 15 28.41 -31.46 4.44
CA CYS A 15 27.10 -30.80 4.61
C CYS A 15 26.53 -30.84 6.05
N ARG A 16 26.99 -31.77 6.90
CA ARG A 16 26.50 -31.95 8.28
C ARG A 16 27.05 -30.91 9.25
N ASP A 17 28.31 -30.51 9.11
CA ASP A 17 28.95 -29.51 9.98
C ASP A 17 28.49 -28.08 9.64
N ASN A 18 28.10 -27.85 8.39
CA ASN A 18 27.47 -26.60 7.96
C ASN A 18 26.09 -26.41 8.59
N LEU A 19 25.31 -27.46 8.86
CA LEU A 19 23.95 -27.31 9.37
C LEU A 19 23.94 -26.89 10.85
N LEU A 20 24.83 -27.45 11.68
CA LEU A 20 24.99 -27.03 13.08
C LEU A 20 25.63 -25.64 13.20
N ARG A 21 26.62 -25.31 12.36
CA ARG A 21 27.23 -23.97 12.33
C ARG A 21 26.29 -22.91 11.73
N LEU A 22 25.48 -23.25 10.73
CA LEU A 22 24.41 -22.40 10.21
C LEU A 22 23.31 -22.21 11.26
N LEU A 23 22.91 -23.26 11.99
CA LEU A 23 21.96 -23.11 13.10
C LEU A 23 22.52 -22.21 14.20
N PHE A 24 23.78 -22.39 14.60
CA PHE A 24 24.43 -21.56 15.61
C PHE A 24 24.59 -20.10 15.15
N LEU A 25 25.05 -19.88 13.91
CA LEU A 25 25.17 -18.54 13.32
C LEU A 25 23.79 -17.89 13.10
N SER A 26 22.76 -18.64 12.70
CA SER A 26 21.40 -18.12 12.46
C SER A 26 20.64 -17.82 13.75
N PHE A 27 20.94 -18.52 14.85
CA PHE A 27 20.21 -18.41 16.11
C PHE A 27 20.91 -17.51 17.13
N PHE A 28 22.25 -17.51 17.17
CA PHE A 28 23.03 -16.73 18.15
C PHE A 28 23.79 -15.57 17.53
N ALA A 29 24.52 -15.74 16.42
CA ALA A 29 25.42 -14.69 15.91
C ALA A 29 24.73 -13.66 15.01
N PHE A 30 23.79 -14.09 14.17
CA PHE A 30 23.16 -13.26 13.15
C PHE A 30 22.00 -12.41 13.68
N PRO A 31 21.12 -12.90 14.59
CA PRO A 31 20.16 -12.06 15.30
C PRO A 31 20.85 -11.04 16.19
N LEU A 32 22.04 -11.38 16.73
CA LEU A 32 22.90 -10.51 17.52
C LEU A 32 23.63 -9.47 16.64
N TYR A 33 24.06 -9.83 15.43
CA TYR A 33 24.60 -8.88 14.45
C TYR A 33 23.53 -7.88 13.95
N LEU A 34 22.31 -8.36 13.68
CA LEU A 34 21.13 -7.52 13.43
C LEU A 34 20.58 -6.84 14.70
N SER A 35 21.10 -7.18 15.89
CA SER A 35 20.76 -6.55 17.17
C SER A 35 21.43 -5.17 17.32
N LEU A 36 22.58 -4.97 16.66
CA LEU A 36 23.39 -3.74 16.76
C LEU A 36 22.96 -2.61 15.80
N ARG A 37 22.00 -2.83 14.89
CA ARG A 37 21.51 -1.80 13.94
C ARG A 37 19.98 -1.58 14.03
N LYS A 38 19.58 -0.30 13.97
CA LYS A 38 18.19 0.19 14.13
C LYS A 38 17.19 -0.44 13.13
N PRO A 39 15.88 -0.50 13.48
CA PRO A 39 14.86 -1.26 12.76
C PRO A 39 14.27 -0.48 11.55
N ARG A 40 15.12 -0.06 10.60
CA ARG A 40 14.72 0.34 9.24
C ARG A 40 15.39 -0.63 8.25
N ILE A 41 14.90 -1.87 8.17
CA ILE A 41 15.64 -2.96 7.50
C ILE A 41 14.93 -3.52 6.26
N MET A 42 13.62 -3.32 6.05
CA MET A 42 12.97 -3.89 4.86
C MET A 42 13.42 -3.26 3.52
N ASN A 43 14.01 -2.06 3.53
CA ASN A 43 14.60 -1.41 2.34
C ASN A 43 16.11 -1.22 2.46
N SER A 44 16.78 -2.00 3.31
CA SER A 44 18.22 -1.88 3.47
C SER A 44 18.96 -2.73 2.43
N PRO A 45 20.12 -2.28 1.90
CA PRO A 45 20.94 -3.04 0.96
C PRO A 45 21.40 -4.42 1.50
N LEU A 46 21.35 -4.60 2.82
CA LEU A 46 21.61 -5.89 3.47
C LEU A 46 20.49 -6.91 3.18
N THR A 47 19.24 -6.48 3.11
CA THR A 47 18.08 -7.35 2.87
C THR A 47 18.09 -7.87 1.44
N GLU A 48 18.45 -7.03 0.47
CA GLU A 48 18.60 -7.44 -0.93
C GLU A 48 19.72 -8.46 -1.11
N THR A 49 20.88 -8.21 -0.50
CA THR A 49 22.01 -9.16 -0.51
C THR A 49 21.63 -10.52 0.08
N LEU A 50 20.94 -10.54 1.23
CA LEU A 50 20.49 -11.78 1.86
C LEU A 50 19.48 -12.54 1.01
N LEU A 51 18.52 -11.82 0.42
CA LEU A 51 17.52 -12.43 -0.42
C LEU A 51 18.14 -13.03 -1.70
N ALA A 52 19.09 -12.31 -2.32
CA ALA A 52 19.85 -12.81 -3.45
C ALA A 52 20.60 -14.11 -3.08
N ARG A 53 21.23 -14.14 -1.90
CA ARG A 53 21.90 -15.34 -1.39
C ARG A 53 20.93 -16.50 -1.16
N PHE A 54 19.80 -16.25 -0.52
CA PHE A 54 18.76 -17.26 -0.29
C PHE A 54 18.21 -17.85 -1.58
N ARG A 55 18.05 -17.04 -2.64
CA ARG A 55 17.67 -17.53 -3.96
C ARG A 55 18.75 -18.41 -4.58
N GLN A 56 20.00 -17.98 -4.50
CA GLN A 56 21.14 -18.76 -5.00
C GLN A 56 21.23 -20.12 -4.29
N ASP A 57 21.17 -20.14 -2.96
CA ASP A 57 21.23 -21.37 -2.16
C ASP A 57 20.03 -22.29 -2.46
N HIS A 58 18.82 -21.72 -2.62
CA HIS A 58 17.64 -22.47 -3.05
C HIS A 58 17.79 -23.05 -4.47
N GLY A 59 18.44 -22.31 -5.38
CA GLY A 59 18.71 -22.75 -6.76
C GLY A 59 19.72 -23.89 -6.84
N ILE A 60 20.76 -23.87 -5.99
CA ILE A 60 21.80 -24.90 -5.96
C ILE A 60 21.29 -26.19 -5.31
N ALA A 61 20.65 -26.09 -4.14
CA ALA A 61 20.25 -27.26 -3.34
C ALA A 61 18.81 -27.13 -2.78
N PRO A 62 17.76 -27.19 -3.63
CA PRO A 62 16.39 -26.88 -3.23
C PRO A 62 15.85 -27.80 -2.12
N ARG A 63 16.24 -29.09 -2.13
CA ARG A 63 15.80 -30.05 -1.08
C ARG A 63 16.39 -29.71 0.29
N GLN A 64 17.69 -29.42 0.34
CA GLN A 64 18.38 -29.06 1.59
C GLN A 64 17.91 -27.70 2.10
N TYR A 65 17.71 -26.73 1.20
CA TYR A 65 17.17 -25.42 1.54
C TYR A 65 15.75 -25.53 2.15
N ARG A 66 14.87 -26.34 1.57
CA ARG A 66 13.54 -26.59 2.14
C ARG A 66 13.59 -27.27 3.51
N LEU A 67 14.53 -28.19 3.72
CA LEU A 67 14.73 -28.80 5.03
C LEU A 67 15.17 -27.74 6.05
N PHE A 68 16.16 -26.90 5.70
CA PHE A 68 16.62 -25.81 6.55
C PHE A 68 15.49 -24.84 6.91
N ALA A 69 14.72 -24.36 5.93
CA ALA A 69 13.57 -23.50 6.17
C ALA A 69 12.50 -24.18 7.05
N THR A 70 12.30 -25.50 6.90
CA THR A 70 11.39 -26.26 7.76
C THR A 70 11.87 -26.30 9.20
N VAL A 71 13.17 -26.59 9.43
CA VAL A 71 13.77 -26.60 10.76
C VAL A 71 13.66 -25.22 11.43
N VAL A 72 13.97 -24.14 10.71
CA VAL A 72 13.82 -22.77 11.22
C VAL A 72 12.37 -22.48 11.61
N ALA A 73 11.40 -22.85 10.77
CA ALA A 73 9.97 -22.67 11.09
C ALA A 73 9.54 -23.45 12.35
N LEU A 74 10.03 -24.69 12.52
CA LEU A 74 9.75 -25.51 13.69
C LEU A 74 10.39 -24.92 14.95
N LEU A 75 11.64 -24.45 14.88
CA LEU A 75 12.32 -23.79 15.99
C LEU A 75 11.61 -22.50 16.42
N LEU A 76 11.14 -21.69 15.46
CA LEU A 76 10.36 -20.49 15.77
C LEU A 76 9.04 -20.82 16.48
N ARG A 77 8.34 -21.86 16.01
CA ARG A 77 7.13 -22.35 16.71
C ARG A 77 7.45 -22.86 18.10
N LEU A 78 8.52 -23.64 18.26
CA LEU A 78 8.96 -24.13 19.56
C LEU A 78 9.31 -22.95 20.49
N GLY A 79 10.02 -21.95 19.97
CA GLY A 79 10.34 -20.72 20.71
C GLY A 79 9.10 -19.96 21.17
N LEU A 80 8.09 -19.83 20.31
CA LEU A 80 6.79 -19.23 20.68
C LEU A 80 6.07 -20.04 21.77
N LEU A 81 6.10 -21.38 21.68
CA LEU A 81 5.50 -22.25 22.70
C LEU A 81 6.24 -22.17 24.03
N VAL A 82 7.57 -22.27 24.04
CA VAL A 82 8.39 -22.13 25.25
C VAL A 82 8.19 -20.77 25.90
N PHE A 83 8.17 -19.70 25.10
CA PHE A 83 7.91 -18.35 25.60
C PHE A 83 6.52 -18.24 26.24
N SER A 84 5.49 -18.76 25.57
CA SER A 84 4.12 -18.80 26.12
C SER A 84 4.08 -19.59 27.43
N SER A 85 4.73 -20.75 27.50
CA SER A 85 4.78 -21.58 28.72
C SER A 85 5.50 -20.87 29.87
N VAL A 86 6.69 -20.29 29.63
CA VAL A 86 7.46 -19.56 30.66
C VAL A 86 6.69 -18.35 31.17
N SER A 87 6.11 -17.54 30.27
CA SER A 87 5.28 -16.40 30.65
C SER A 87 4.09 -16.82 31.52
N THR A 88 3.50 -17.97 31.20
CA THR A 88 2.38 -18.52 31.97
C THR A 88 2.86 -18.98 33.35
N CYS A 89 3.94 -19.76 33.44
CA CYS A 89 4.53 -20.18 34.73
C CYS A 89 4.92 -19.02 35.63
N LEU A 90 5.53 -17.95 35.08
CA LEU A 90 5.86 -16.75 35.84
C LEU A 90 4.61 -16.03 36.36
N GLY A 91 3.57 -15.95 35.53
CA GLY A 91 2.26 -15.43 35.96
C GLY A 91 1.63 -16.27 37.07
N ALA A 92 1.77 -17.61 37.01
CA ALA A 92 1.36 -18.52 38.09
C ALA A 92 2.08 -18.23 39.40
N ALA A 93 3.41 -18.15 39.34
CA ALA A 93 4.25 -17.95 40.52
C ALA A 93 3.94 -16.61 41.18
N ALA A 94 3.75 -15.56 40.38
CA ALA A 94 3.32 -14.26 40.88
C ALA A 94 1.91 -14.31 41.51
N ALA A 95 0.96 -15.01 40.89
CA ALA A 95 -0.40 -15.15 41.45
C ALA A 95 -0.42 -15.96 42.74
N LEU A 96 0.36 -17.05 42.82
CA LEU A 96 0.54 -17.86 44.02
C LEU A 96 1.20 -17.09 45.16
N TYR A 97 2.19 -16.23 44.85
CA TYR A 97 2.83 -15.37 45.83
C TYR A 97 1.89 -14.29 46.39
N LEU A 98 0.92 -13.83 45.60
CA LEU A 98 -0.03 -12.78 45.98
C LEU A 98 -1.29 -13.31 46.70
N LEU A 99 -1.52 -14.63 46.70
CA LEU A 99 -2.73 -15.26 47.25
C LEU A 99 -2.35 -16.25 48.36
N ASP A 100 -2.18 -15.74 49.58
CA ASP A 100 -2.02 -16.59 50.77
C ASP A 100 -3.25 -17.50 50.96
N GLY A 101 -3.02 -18.81 51.05
CA GLY A 101 -4.05 -19.81 51.37
C GLY A 101 -4.78 -20.45 50.17
N PHE A 102 -4.40 -20.17 48.93
CA PHE A 102 -5.04 -20.79 47.76
C PHE A 102 -4.52 -22.23 47.52
N PRO A 103 -5.39 -23.24 47.31
CA PRO A 103 -4.94 -24.61 47.12
C PRO A 103 -4.16 -24.79 45.80
N MET A 104 -2.99 -25.45 45.88
CA MET A 104 -2.05 -25.63 44.76
C MET A 104 -2.70 -26.20 43.49
N TRP A 105 -3.64 -27.13 43.60
CA TRP A 105 -4.33 -27.73 42.45
C TRP A 105 -5.22 -26.72 41.72
N ALA A 106 -5.83 -25.76 42.42
CA ALA A 106 -6.66 -24.73 41.83
C ALA A 106 -5.80 -23.69 41.07
N ALA A 107 -4.61 -23.38 41.60
CA ALA A 107 -3.64 -22.54 40.90
C ALA A 107 -3.09 -23.23 39.63
N LEU A 108 -2.78 -24.53 39.68
CA LEU A 108 -2.36 -25.31 38.51
C LEU A 108 -3.47 -25.42 37.46
N ALA A 109 -4.74 -25.59 37.88
CA ALA A 109 -5.88 -25.59 36.97
C ALA A 109 -6.09 -24.22 36.31
N ALA A 110 -6.05 -23.13 37.09
CA ALA A 110 -6.11 -21.76 36.56
C ALA A 110 -4.95 -21.49 35.59
N LEU A 111 -3.75 -21.98 35.89
CA LEU A 111 -2.59 -21.90 35.04
C LEU A 111 -2.79 -22.60 33.70
N ALA A 112 -3.27 -23.84 33.73
CA ALA A 112 -3.57 -24.62 32.54
C ALA A 112 -4.63 -23.92 31.69
N ILE A 113 -5.66 -23.34 32.31
CA ILE A 113 -6.70 -22.57 31.63
C ILE A 113 -6.11 -21.32 30.97
N VAL A 114 -5.26 -20.55 31.66
CA VAL A 114 -4.60 -19.36 31.09
C VAL A 114 -3.64 -19.74 29.96
N ALA A 115 -2.87 -20.83 30.11
CA ALA A 115 -1.97 -21.32 29.07
C ALA A 115 -2.74 -21.74 27.82
N LEU A 116 -3.83 -22.51 27.99
CA LEU A 116 -4.71 -22.93 26.90
C LEU A 116 -5.42 -21.73 26.28
N TRP A 117 -5.86 -20.75 27.07
CA TRP A 117 -6.48 -19.53 26.59
C TRP A 117 -5.50 -18.65 25.80
N ARG A 118 -4.24 -18.53 26.23
CA ARG A 118 -3.18 -17.83 25.50
C ARG A 118 -2.77 -18.58 24.23
N MET A 119 -2.68 -19.91 24.28
CA MET A 119 -2.42 -20.72 23.08
C MET A 119 -3.56 -20.55 22.07
N ASP A 120 -4.82 -20.60 22.53
CA ASP A 120 -5.97 -20.31 21.69
C ASP A 120 -5.95 -18.85 21.21
N ALA A 121 -5.53 -17.87 22.03
CA ALA A 121 -5.35 -16.49 21.62
C ALA A 121 -4.29 -16.31 20.52
N LEU A 122 -3.14 -17.00 20.60
CA LEU A 122 -2.11 -17.00 19.55
C LEU A 122 -2.61 -17.68 18.26
N LEU A 123 -3.46 -18.71 18.39
CA LEU A 123 -4.13 -19.34 17.25
C LEU A 123 -5.25 -18.43 16.68
N ARG A 124 -5.95 -17.68 17.55
CA ARG A 124 -7.01 -16.71 17.22
C ARG A 124 -6.47 -15.39 16.67
N ALA A 125 -5.25 -15.00 16.98
CA ALA A 125 -4.59 -13.80 16.45
C ALA A 125 -4.37 -13.88 14.93
N SER A 126 -4.55 -15.05 14.31
CA SER A 126 -4.55 -15.19 12.86
C SER A 126 -5.84 -14.73 12.17
N TRP A 127 -6.82 -14.18 12.90
CA TRP A 127 -8.15 -13.85 12.42
C TRP A 127 -8.54 -12.41 12.73
N VAL A 128 -8.77 -11.60 11.69
CA VAL A 128 -9.44 -10.30 11.80
C VAL A 128 -10.77 -10.44 11.09
N ASP A 129 -11.88 -10.13 11.78
CA ASP A 129 -13.24 -10.17 11.24
C ASP A 129 -13.55 -9.00 10.29
N ASP A 130 -12.55 -8.58 9.51
CA ASP A 130 -12.70 -7.49 8.57
C ASP A 130 -13.36 -7.95 7.27
N GLY A 131 -14.28 -7.12 6.76
CA GLY A 131 -15.02 -7.35 5.52
C GLY A 131 -16.50 -7.71 5.72
N LEU A 132 -17.29 -7.41 4.70
CA LEU A 132 -18.74 -7.65 4.68
C LEU A 132 -19.03 -9.14 4.47
N LEU A 133 -19.83 -9.72 5.36
CA LEU A 133 -20.22 -11.13 5.26
C LEU A 133 -21.24 -11.33 4.12
N LEU A 134 -20.96 -12.24 3.20
CA LEU A 134 -21.91 -12.65 2.17
C LEU A 134 -22.72 -13.85 2.68
N SER A 135 -23.97 -13.62 3.10
CA SER A 135 -24.87 -14.69 3.52
C SER A 135 -25.22 -15.63 2.35
N PRO A 136 -25.28 -16.96 2.56
CA PRO A 136 -25.75 -17.91 1.55
C PRO A 136 -27.18 -17.64 1.05
N THR A 137 -28.04 -17.09 1.91
CA THR A 137 -29.43 -16.75 1.56
C THR A 137 -29.49 -15.61 0.55
N ASP A 138 -28.57 -14.66 0.70
CA ASP A 138 -28.60 -13.39 -0.01
C ASP A 138 -27.80 -13.43 -1.30
N PHE A 139 -26.79 -14.30 -1.36
CA PHE A 139 -25.84 -14.43 -2.47
C PHE A 139 -25.66 -15.89 -2.91
N PRO A 140 -26.74 -16.61 -3.27
CA PRO A 140 -26.68 -18.05 -3.57
C PRO A 140 -25.74 -18.36 -4.74
N ASP A 141 -25.69 -17.50 -5.77
CA ASP A 141 -24.85 -17.71 -6.95
C ASP A 141 -23.36 -17.64 -6.64
N CYS A 142 -22.97 -16.70 -5.78
CA CYS A 142 -21.60 -16.59 -5.28
C CYS A 142 -21.20 -17.87 -4.53
N HIS A 143 -22.05 -18.32 -3.60
CA HIS A 143 -21.79 -19.54 -2.82
C HIS A 143 -21.74 -20.79 -3.70
N ARG A 144 -22.62 -20.93 -4.70
CA ARG A 144 -22.60 -22.04 -5.67
C ARG A 144 -21.30 -22.07 -6.47
N LEU A 145 -20.86 -20.92 -6.99
CA LEU A 145 -19.63 -20.81 -7.75
C LEU A 145 -18.41 -21.16 -6.90
N VAL A 146 -18.34 -20.63 -5.68
CA VAL A 146 -17.26 -20.94 -4.72
C VAL A 146 -17.26 -22.42 -4.37
N ALA A 147 -18.42 -23.01 -4.04
CA ALA A 147 -18.52 -24.42 -3.73
C ALA A 147 -18.05 -25.31 -4.90
N HIS A 148 -18.43 -24.96 -6.14
CA HIS A 148 -18.00 -25.68 -7.33
C HIS A 148 -16.48 -25.57 -7.54
N ALA A 149 -15.92 -24.37 -7.46
CA ALA A 149 -14.48 -24.13 -7.60
C ALA A 149 -13.67 -24.87 -6.53
N VAL A 150 -14.09 -24.78 -5.26
CA VAL A 150 -13.48 -25.49 -4.13
C VAL A 150 -13.54 -27.00 -4.35
N LYS A 151 -14.69 -27.56 -4.75
CA LYS A 151 -14.85 -28.99 -5.03
C LYS A 151 -13.91 -29.45 -6.15
N ARG A 152 -13.77 -28.68 -7.22
CA ARG A 152 -12.89 -29.00 -8.35
C ARG A 152 -11.40 -29.01 -7.96
N SER A 153 -10.98 -28.09 -7.09
CA SER A 153 -9.65 -28.11 -6.46
C SER A 153 -9.49 -29.10 -5.31
N ARG A 154 -10.51 -29.96 -5.08
CA ARG A 154 -10.64 -30.90 -3.96
C ARG A 154 -10.59 -30.24 -2.57
N GLY A 155 -10.74 -28.91 -2.50
CA GLY A 155 -10.68 -27.97 -1.37
C GLY A 155 -11.34 -28.39 -0.06
N ARG A 156 -10.87 -27.89 1.09
CA ARG A 156 -11.68 -27.92 2.31
C ARG A 156 -12.91 -27.03 2.09
N ARG A 157 -14.05 -27.40 2.67
CA ARG A 157 -15.30 -26.65 2.50
C ARG A 157 -15.12 -25.22 3.01
N VAL A 158 -15.43 -24.26 2.14
CA VAL A 158 -15.54 -22.84 2.52
C VAL A 158 -16.92 -22.64 3.15
N THR A 159 -16.93 -22.08 4.36
CA THR A 159 -18.14 -21.89 5.17
C THR A 159 -18.56 -20.42 5.16
N THR A 160 -17.58 -19.52 5.10
CA THR A 160 -17.77 -18.07 5.22
C THR A 160 -17.12 -17.41 4.02
N ILE A 161 -17.85 -16.54 3.32
CA ILE A 161 -17.32 -15.69 2.25
C ILE A 161 -17.40 -14.25 2.73
N ARG A 162 -16.27 -13.55 2.75
CA ARG A 162 -16.19 -12.14 3.12
C ARG A 162 -15.72 -11.31 1.93
N LEU A 163 -16.34 -10.14 1.80
CA LEU A 163 -16.02 -9.14 0.80
C LEU A 163 -15.17 -8.03 1.44
N LEU A 164 -13.97 -7.84 0.92
CA LEU A 164 -13.02 -6.83 1.36
C LEU A 164 -13.02 -5.65 0.40
N ASP A 165 -12.66 -4.49 0.94
CA ASP A 165 -12.23 -3.36 0.13
C ASP A 165 -10.83 -3.64 -0.43
N GLY A 166 -10.58 -3.29 -1.70
CA GLY A 166 -9.31 -3.56 -2.36
C GLY A 166 -9.28 -4.75 -3.34
N PHE A 167 -8.08 -4.99 -3.86
CA PHE A 167 -7.74 -6.09 -4.76
C PHE A 167 -7.13 -7.27 -3.99
N GLY A 168 -7.76 -8.43 -4.01
CA GLY A 168 -7.20 -9.63 -3.39
C GLY A 168 -8.10 -10.85 -3.47
N LEU A 169 -7.51 -12.02 -3.32
CA LEU A 169 -8.22 -13.28 -3.15
C LEU A 169 -7.42 -14.16 -2.20
N GLU A 170 -7.98 -14.46 -1.04
CA GLU A 170 -7.29 -15.24 -0.03
C GLU A 170 -8.21 -16.31 0.55
N VAL A 171 -7.67 -17.50 0.76
CA VAL A 171 -8.35 -18.58 1.47
C VAL A 171 -7.66 -18.75 2.81
N ALA A 172 -8.40 -18.58 3.91
CA ALA A 172 -7.92 -18.82 5.25
C ALA A 172 -8.57 -20.09 5.82
N HIS A 173 -7.84 -20.87 6.62
CA HIS A 173 -8.35 -22.10 7.24
C HIS A 173 -8.43 -21.96 8.74
N ASP A 174 -9.61 -22.17 9.32
CA ASP A 174 -9.82 -22.09 10.77
C ASP A 174 -8.85 -23.06 11.47
N THR A 175 -7.96 -22.49 12.28
CA THR A 175 -6.91 -23.21 13.01
C THR A 175 -7.32 -23.56 14.43
N ARG A 176 -8.54 -23.21 14.87
CA ARG A 176 -9.03 -23.59 16.21
C ARG A 176 -8.99 -25.10 16.36
N VAL A 177 -8.51 -25.57 17.52
CA VAL A 177 -8.35 -26.99 17.84
C VAL A 177 -9.64 -27.79 17.65
N LEU A 178 -10.81 -27.14 17.82
CA LEU A 178 -12.14 -27.74 17.67
C LEU A 178 -12.84 -27.39 16.34
N ALA A 179 -12.30 -26.47 15.52
CA ALA A 179 -12.90 -26.13 14.24
C ALA A 179 -12.49 -27.14 13.17
N ARG A 180 -13.21 -28.27 13.14
CA ARG A 180 -13.05 -29.30 12.10
C ARG A 180 -13.33 -28.73 10.69
N GLY A 181 -12.29 -28.29 10.01
CA GLY A 181 -12.25 -28.16 8.55
C GLY A 181 -12.96 -26.95 7.93
N ARG A 182 -13.27 -25.89 8.70
CA ARG A 182 -13.91 -24.68 8.16
C ARG A 182 -12.87 -23.79 7.49
N ALA A 183 -13.13 -23.39 6.24
CA ALA A 183 -12.35 -22.37 5.54
C ALA A 183 -13.17 -21.09 5.35
N GLN A 184 -12.49 -19.95 5.36
CA GLN A 184 -13.03 -18.65 4.98
C GLN A 184 -12.40 -18.23 3.66
N LEU A 185 -13.21 -17.65 2.77
CA LEU A 185 -12.74 -17.04 1.52
C LEU A 185 -12.91 -15.54 1.62
N TRP A 186 -11.82 -14.81 1.41
CA TRP A 186 -11.82 -13.37 1.32
C TRP A 186 -11.66 -12.98 -0.14
N ILE A 187 -12.60 -12.19 -0.62
CA ILE A 187 -12.60 -11.71 -2.00
C ILE A 187 -12.57 -10.18 -1.94
N GLY A 188 -11.58 -9.58 -2.60
CA GLY A 188 -11.53 -8.15 -2.81
C GLY A 188 -12.60 -7.72 -3.81
N TYR A 189 -13.32 -6.66 -3.50
CA TYR A 189 -14.38 -6.17 -4.36
C TYR A 189 -13.84 -5.66 -5.70
N GLU A 190 -12.68 -4.98 -5.72
CA GLU A 190 -12.04 -4.56 -6.96
C GLU A 190 -11.76 -5.75 -7.87
N LEU A 191 -11.30 -6.88 -7.32
CA LEU A 191 -11.08 -8.10 -8.09
C LEU A 191 -12.38 -8.57 -8.74
N LEU A 192 -13.50 -8.61 -8.01
CA LEU A 192 -14.80 -8.98 -8.56
C LEU A 192 -15.27 -8.07 -9.67
N GLN A 193 -14.90 -6.79 -9.65
CA GLN A 193 -15.21 -5.83 -10.71
C GLN A 193 -14.32 -6.01 -11.95
N LEU A 194 -13.11 -6.52 -11.78
CA LEU A 194 -12.10 -6.66 -12.84
C LEU A 194 -12.26 -7.96 -13.64
N ILE A 195 -12.85 -9.00 -13.06
CA ILE A 195 -12.92 -10.33 -13.67
C ILE A 195 -14.35 -10.79 -13.92
N ASP A 196 -14.52 -11.75 -14.83
CA ASP A 196 -15.79 -12.46 -14.99
C ASP A 196 -15.91 -13.66 -14.04
N SER A 197 -17.05 -14.35 -14.09
CA SER A 197 -17.35 -15.47 -13.21
C SER A 197 -16.49 -16.70 -13.48
N ARG A 198 -16.09 -16.93 -14.74
CA ARG A 198 -15.23 -18.08 -15.11
C ARG A 198 -13.80 -17.83 -14.64
N GLU A 199 -13.29 -16.63 -14.88
CA GLU A 199 -12.02 -16.14 -14.37
C GLU A 199 -11.99 -16.21 -12.84
N LEU A 200 -13.05 -15.78 -12.14
CA LEU A 200 -13.17 -15.91 -10.69
C LEU A 200 -13.13 -17.37 -10.23
N SER A 201 -13.85 -18.26 -10.90
CA SER A 201 -13.85 -19.69 -10.55
C SER A 201 -12.45 -20.29 -10.65
N LEU A 202 -11.68 -19.92 -11.67
CA LEU A 202 -10.29 -20.36 -11.82
C LEU A 202 -9.35 -19.70 -10.80
N ALA A 203 -9.54 -18.41 -10.50
CA ALA A 203 -8.78 -17.70 -9.48
C ALA A 203 -9.00 -18.32 -8.08
N ILE A 204 -10.24 -18.70 -7.74
CA ILE A 204 -10.55 -19.43 -6.51
C ILE A 204 -9.86 -20.78 -6.50
N GLN A 205 -9.86 -21.51 -7.63
CA GLN A 205 -9.17 -22.79 -7.72
C GLN A 205 -7.66 -22.65 -7.45
N LEU A 206 -7.01 -21.61 -8.01
CA LEU A 206 -5.62 -21.26 -7.73
C LEU A 206 -5.41 -20.97 -6.24
N ALA A 207 -6.19 -20.07 -5.64
CA ALA A 207 -6.06 -19.68 -4.24
C ALA A 207 -6.26 -20.87 -3.29
N VAL A 208 -7.25 -21.72 -3.55
CA VAL A 208 -7.49 -22.95 -2.78
C VAL A 208 -6.30 -23.90 -2.92
N MET A 209 -5.77 -24.09 -4.12
CA MET A 209 -4.62 -24.97 -4.35
C MET A 209 -3.33 -24.45 -3.71
N GLN A 210 -3.12 -23.13 -3.69
CA GLN A 210 -1.99 -22.50 -2.99
C GLN A 210 -2.05 -22.76 -1.48
N GLN A 211 -3.23 -22.81 -0.88
CA GLN A 211 -3.37 -23.13 0.54
C GLN A 211 -3.25 -24.63 0.85
N ARG A 212 -3.70 -25.48 -0.09
CA ARG A 212 -3.56 -26.93 0.03
C ARG A 212 -2.09 -27.34 -0.11
N GLY A 213 -1.52 -27.89 0.95
CA GLY A 213 -0.13 -28.37 1.00
C GLY A 213 0.21 -29.58 0.11
N HIS A 214 -0.52 -29.83 -0.98
CA HIS A 214 -0.27 -30.94 -1.91
C HIS A 214 1.05 -30.82 -2.69
N VAL A 215 1.87 -29.82 -2.39
CA VAL A 215 3.24 -29.66 -2.94
C VAL A 215 4.30 -29.98 -1.88
N GLY A 216 3.96 -30.77 -0.86
CA GLY A 216 4.90 -31.20 0.17
C GLY A 216 5.27 -30.07 1.15
N THR A 217 6.56 -29.98 1.49
CA THR A 217 7.07 -29.08 2.52
C THR A 217 6.96 -27.60 2.15
N SER A 218 7.04 -27.25 0.86
CA SER A 218 6.96 -25.84 0.40
C SER A 218 5.62 -25.19 0.75
N GLY A 219 4.51 -25.88 0.47
CA GLY A 219 3.18 -25.40 0.83
C GLY A 219 2.97 -25.30 2.36
N TRP A 220 3.62 -26.16 3.16
CA TRP A 220 3.62 -26.01 4.61
C TRP A 220 4.40 -24.78 5.06
N ILE A 221 5.62 -24.56 4.52
CA ILE A 221 6.44 -23.37 4.79
C ILE A 221 5.69 -22.09 4.42
N SER A 222 5.02 -22.04 3.27
CA SER A 222 4.22 -20.88 2.86
C SER A 222 3.08 -20.58 3.84
N ARG A 223 2.39 -21.60 4.35
CA ARG A 223 1.37 -21.43 5.40
C ARG A 223 1.99 -20.94 6.71
N GLN A 224 3.15 -21.47 7.10
CA GLN A 224 3.86 -21.01 8.28
C GLN A 224 4.21 -19.54 8.17
N ARG A 225 4.71 -19.11 7.02
CA ARG A 225 5.04 -17.72 6.75
C ARG A 225 3.82 -16.81 6.96
N MET A 226 2.69 -17.14 6.36
CA MET A 226 1.45 -16.35 6.50
C MET A 226 0.99 -16.27 7.96
N GLN A 227 0.98 -17.40 8.68
CA GLN A 227 0.58 -17.43 10.09
C GLN A 227 1.50 -16.58 10.97
N LEU A 228 2.81 -16.72 10.80
CA LEU A 228 3.82 -16.01 11.58
C LEU A 228 3.82 -14.50 11.30
N GLN A 229 3.57 -14.09 10.05
CA GLN A 229 3.39 -12.67 9.70
C GLN A 229 2.14 -12.06 10.33
N ARG A 230 1.04 -12.81 10.42
CA ARG A 230 -0.16 -12.35 11.13
C ARG A 230 0.09 -12.20 12.63
N ILE A 231 0.78 -13.17 13.24
CA ILE A 231 1.19 -13.07 14.64
C ILE A 231 2.04 -11.81 14.85
N GLU A 232 3.03 -11.55 13.98
CA GLU A 232 3.85 -10.33 14.03
C GLU A 232 2.98 -9.06 14.00
N ALA A 233 1.96 -9.01 13.14
CA ALA A 233 1.05 -7.87 13.03
C ALA A 233 0.16 -7.65 14.26
N THR A 234 -0.15 -8.72 15.01
CA THR A 234 -0.99 -8.65 16.22
C THR A 234 -0.23 -8.42 17.53
N LEU A 235 1.10 -8.55 17.54
CA LEU A 235 1.89 -8.32 18.75
C LEU A 235 1.76 -6.84 19.15
N PRO A 236 1.22 -6.53 20.35
CA PRO A 236 1.01 -5.15 20.76
C PRO A 236 2.33 -4.39 20.85
N GLN A 237 2.32 -3.10 20.52
CA GLN A 237 3.45 -2.18 20.76
C GLN A 237 3.61 -1.83 22.26
N ALA A 238 3.41 -2.79 23.16
CA ALA A 238 3.45 -2.57 24.59
C ALA A 238 4.90 -2.38 25.11
N PRO A 239 5.13 -1.55 26.15
CA PRO A 239 6.45 -0.97 26.38
C PRO A 239 7.45 -1.73 27.27
N ILE A 240 7.10 -2.74 28.11
CA ILE A 240 8.04 -3.15 29.20
C ILE A 240 8.31 -4.67 29.32
N ASP A 241 7.38 -5.56 29.00
CA ASP A 241 7.52 -7.02 29.25
C ASP A 241 8.18 -7.79 28.08
N ALA A 242 8.64 -7.08 27.04
CA ALA A 242 8.91 -7.65 25.73
C ALA A 242 10.33 -7.41 25.19
N LEU A 243 11.38 -7.16 25.99
CA LEU A 243 12.70 -6.95 25.38
C LEU A 243 13.26 -8.22 24.71
N LEU A 244 13.36 -9.35 25.44
CA LEU A 244 13.82 -10.62 24.85
C LEU A 244 12.82 -11.18 23.82
N ALA A 245 11.52 -11.06 24.11
CA ALA A 245 10.45 -11.50 23.21
C ALA A 245 10.47 -10.72 21.89
N ARG A 246 10.57 -9.40 21.94
CA ARG A 246 10.64 -8.55 20.74
C ARG A 246 11.96 -8.70 20.02
N VAL A 247 13.07 -8.87 20.74
CA VAL A 247 14.39 -8.95 20.10
C VAL A 247 14.59 -10.26 19.37
N LEU A 248 14.27 -11.41 19.97
CA LEU A 248 14.50 -12.72 19.37
C LEU A 248 13.33 -13.20 18.51
N LEU A 249 12.08 -13.07 18.97
CA LEU A 249 10.93 -13.57 18.22
C LEU A 249 10.63 -12.70 17.00
N VAL A 250 10.48 -11.38 17.14
CA VAL A 250 10.16 -10.52 15.97
C VAL A 250 11.28 -10.55 14.93
N ARG A 251 12.56 -10.57 15.36
CA ARG A 251 13.68 -10.71 14.41
C ARG A 251 13.70 -12.10 13.75
N GLY A 252 13.46 -13.16 14.52
CA GLY A 252 13.35 -14.51 13.98
C GLY A 252 12.20 -14.66 12.98
N LEU A 253 11.04 -14.07 13.29
CA LEU A 253 9.86 -14.03 12.40
C LEU A 253 10.19 -13.31 11.09
N ARG A 254 10.84 -12.14 11.15
CA ARG A 254 11.28 -11.38 9.96
C ARG A 254 12.33 -12.12 9.14
N PHE A 255 13.31 -12.73 9.80
CA PHE A 255 14.31 -13.56 9.13
C PHE A 255 13.65 -14.71 8.38
N PHE A 256 12.74 -15.43 9.03
CA PHE A 256 11.99 -16.50 8.39
C PHE A 256 11.09 -16.00 7.26
N ALA A 257 10.51 -14.81 7.40
CA ALA A 257 9.74 -14.17 6.33
C ALA A 257 10.58 -13.96 5.07
N LEU A 258 11.86 -13.60 5.20
CA LEU A 258 12.80 -13.48 4.08
C LEU A 258 13.26 -14.86 3.56
N LEU A 259 13.67 -15.75 4.46
CA LEU A 259 14.12 -17.11 4.15
C LEU A 259 13.07 -17.92 3.37
N SER A 260 11.80 -17.71 3.65
CA SER A 260 10.72 -18.47 3.03
C SER A 260 10.27 -17.93 1.66
N ILE A 261 10.77 -16.76 1.21
CA ILE A 261 10.38 -16.16 -0.08
C ILE A 261 10.69 -17.09 -1.28
N PRO A 262 11.92 -17.60 -1.46
CA PRO A 262 12.23 -18.46 -2.61
C PRO A 262 11.34 -19.72 -2.66
N VAL A 263 11.08 -20.32 -1.50
CA VAL A 263 10.22 -21.50 -1.35
C VAL A 263 8.76 -21.18 -1.68
N ALA A 264 8.27 -20.01 -1.25
CA ALA A 264 6.91 -19.56 -1.56
C ALA A 264 6.73 -19.30 -3.05
N ARG A 265 7.73 -18.73 -3.72
CA ARG A 265 7.71 -18.51 -5.18
C ARG A 265 7.68 -19.83 -5.94
N GLU A 266 8.56 -20.78 -5.60
CA GLU A 266 8.56 -22.13 -6.19
C GLU A 266 7.19 -22.82 -6.01
N HIS A 267 6.58 -22.67 -4.83
CA HIS A 267 5.26 -23.21 -4.54
C HIS A 267 4.19 -22.66 -5.48
N VAL A 268 4.13 -21.33 -5.66
CA VAL A 268 3.17 -20.69 -6.60
C VAL A 268 3.37 -21.20 -8.03
N LEU A 269 4.60 -21.23 -8.52
CA LEU A 269 4.91 -21.72 -9.88
C LEU A 269 4.52 -23.20 -10.06
N THR A 270 4.73 -24.01 -9.02
CA THR A 270 4.34 -25.42 -9.05
C THR A 270 2.82 -25.61 -9.06
N ILE A 271 2.09 -24.75 -8.36
CA ILE A 271 0.62 -24.74 -8.42
C ILE A 271 0.14 -24.33 -9.81
N ASP A 272 0.72 -23.30 -10.41
CA ASP A 272 0.37 -22.87 -11.78
C ASP A 272 0.55 -24.04 -12.77
N ARG A 273 1.68 -24.74 -12.72
CA ARG A 273 1.93 -25.95 -13.53
C ARG A 273 1.00 -27.12 -13.24
N LYS A 274 0.58 -27.30 -11.98
CA LYS A 274 -0.37 -28.37 -11.63
C LYS A 274 -1.76 -28.04 -12.15
N LEU A 275 -2.16 -26.78 -12.05
CA LEU A 275 -3.46 -26.34 -12.55
C LEU A 275 -3.50 -26.32 -14.08
N SER A 276 -2.38 -26.02 -14.75
CA SER A 276 -2.28 -26.06 -16.23
C SER A 276 -2.50 -27.45 -16.83
N LYS A 277 -2.25 -28.52 -16.05
CA LYS A 277 -2.58 -29.90 -16.42
C LYS A 277 -4.08 -30.19 -16.36
N THR A 278 -4.84 -29.41 -15.57
CA THR A 278 -6.29 -29.57 -15.40
C THR A 278 -7.08 -28.63 -16.30
N HIS A 279 -6.60 -27.41 -16.48
CA HIS A 279 -7.12 -26.39 -17.39
C HIS A 279 -5.96 -26.00 -18.29
N SER A 280 -6.06 -26.12 -19.60
CA SER A 280 -4.93 -25.94 -20.53
C SER A 280 -4.00 -24.77 -20.19
N THR A 281 -2.71 -24.88 -20.53
CA THR A 281 -1.71 -23.82 -20.32
C THR A 281 -2.20 -22.45 -20.80
N GLY A 282 -2.85 -22.37 -21.97
CA GLY A 282 -3.42 -21.13 -22.49
C GLY A 282 -4.51 -20.52 -21.60
N THR A 283 -5.35 -21.35 -20.95
CA THR A 283 -6.39 -20.88 -20.03
C THR A 283 -5.80 -20.24 -18.79
N ILE A 284 -4.77 -20.86 -18.21
CA ILE A 284 -4.09 -20.30 -17.04
C ILE A 284 -3.32 -19.03 -17.43
N ALA A 285 -2.56 -19.07 -18.53
CA ALA A 285 -1.85 -17.89 -19.02
C ALA A 285 -2.80 -16.71 -19.28
N ALA A 286 -3.97 -16.97 -19.85
CA ALA A 286 -5.02 -15.98 -20.09
C ALA A 286 -5.50 -15.33 -18.79
N LEU A 287 -5.82 -16.14 -17.79
CA LEU A 287 -6.27 -15.66 -16.48
C LEU A 287 -5.21 -14.79 -15.81
N LEU A 288 -3.96 -15.26 -15.75
CA LEU A 288 -2.88 -14.52 -15.09
C LEU A 288 -2.63 -13.18 -15.76
N SER A 289 -2.55 -13.19 -17.09
CA SER A 289 -2.35 -11.99 -17.89
C SER A 289 -3.52 -11.01 -17.72
N ALA A 290 -4.77 -11.49 -17.69
CA ALA A 290 -5.95 -10.66 -17.55
C ALA A 290 -6.01 -9.98 -16.17
N ILE A 291 -5.77 -10.74 -15.11
CA ILE A 291 -5.75 -10.23 -13.73
C ILE A 291 -4.67 -9.16 -13.57
N ASP A 292 -3.43 -9.46 -13.95
CA ASP A 292 -2.30 -8.53 -13.78
C ASP A 292 -2.40 -7.31 -14.70
N MET A 293 -2.89 -7.47 -15.94
CA MET A 293 -3.14 -6.35 -16.87
C MET A 293 -4.15 -5.37 -16.28
N ARG A 294 -5.32 -5.86 -15.85
CA ARG A 294 -6.41 -4.99 -15.37
C ARG A 294 -6.04 -4.35 -14.02
N LYS A 295 -5.38 -5.11 -13.13
CA LYS A 295 -4.81 -4.55 -11.91
C LYS A 295 -3.82 -3.44 -12.23
N ARG A 296 -2.87 -3.69 -13.13
CA ARG A 296 -1.85 -2.70 -13.49
C ARG A 296 -2.45 -1.44 -14.10
N TYR A 297 -3.49 -1.59 -14.92
CA TYR A 297 -4.21 -0.45 -15.48
C TYR A 297 -4.83 0.42 -14.37
N ILE A 298 -5.48 -0.19 -13.37
CA ILE A 298 -6.09 0.54 -12.26
C ILE A 298 -5.03 1.21 -11.37
N ASP A 299 -3.97 0.48 -11.02
CA ASP A 299 -2.89 0.97 -10.16
C ASP A 299 -2.10 2.12 -10.82
N ASP A 300 -1.90 2.09 -12.15
CA ASP A 300 -1.10 3.10 -12.86
C ASP A 300 -1.92 4.31 -13.33
N ASN A 301 -3.23 4.17 -13.55
CA ASN A 301 -4.04 5.23 -14.18
C ASN A 301 -5.15 5.73 -13.26
N PHE A 302 -5.98 4.84 -12.72
CA PHE A 302 -7.15 5.23 -11.94
C PHE A 302 -6.76 5.77 -10.55
N TRP A 303 -6.04 4.99 -9.74
CA TRP A 303 -5.72 5.39 -8.37
C TRP A 303 -4.88 6.67 -8.28
N PRO A 304 -3.84 6.88 -9.11
CA PRO A 304 -3.08 8.12 -9.10
C PRO A 304 -3.94 9.34 -9.47
N ALA A 305 -4.79 9.23 -10.50
CA ALA A 305 -5.69 10.30 -10.92
C ALA A 305 -6.79 10.57 -9.87
N PHE A 306 -7.27 9.54 -9.19
CA PHE A 306 -8.23 9.68 -8.10
C PHE A 306 -7.60 10.42 -6.92
N TRP A 307 -6.41 9.99 -6.49
CA TRP A 307 -5.69 10.61 -5.38
C TRP A 307 -5.15 12.00 -5.69
N SER A 308 -4.87 12.34 -6.95
CA SER A 308 -4.48 13.70 -7.32
C SER A 308 -5.61 14.70 -7.08
N ARG A 309 -6.88 14.27 -7.11
CA ARG A 309 -8.01 15.15 -6.75
C ARG A 309 -7.99 15.58 -5.29
N ALA A 310 -7.32 14.84 -4.41
CA ALA A 310 -7.18 15.23 -3.01
C ALA A 310 -6.42 16.55 -2.82
N THR A 311 -5.71 17.06 -3.84
CA THR A 311 -5.07 18.38 -3.77
C THR A 311 -6.04 19.54 -4.05
N ILE A 312 -7.21 19.25 -4.62
CA ILE A 312 -8.19 20.23 -5.10
C ILE A 312 -9.50 20.12 -4.31
N ASP A 313 -9.97 18.89 -4.05
CA ASP A 313 -11.25 18.61 -3.44
C ASP A 313 -11.05 18.22 -1.95
N PRO A 314 -11.72 18.88 -0.99
CA PRO A 314 -11.57 18.58 0.45
C PRO A 314 -12.13 17.20 0.84
N ARG A 315 -12.99 16.62 -0.01
CA ARG A 315 -13.55 15.28 0.10
C ARG A 315 -13.59 14.62 -1.29
N PRO A 316 -13.59 13.28 -1.38
CA PRO A 316 -13.73 12.60 -2.66
C PRO A 316 -15.04 12.99 -3.37
N SER A 317 -14.94 13.52 -4.59
CA SER A 317 -16.08 14.00 -5.38
C SER A 317 -16.97 12.87 -5.93
N TYR A 318 -16.47 11.64 -5.95
CA TYR A 318 -17.22 10.46 -6.38
C TYR A 318 -16.71 9.21 -5.66
N SER A 319 -17.52 8.15 -5.68
CA SER A 319 -17.23 6.89 -5.01
C SER A 319 -16.13 6.10 -5.75
N PRO A 320 -15.07 5.66 -5.05
CA PRO A 320 -13.87 5.12 -5.69
C PRO A 320 -14.14 3.82 -6.47
N ASN A 321 -14.90 2.89 -5.91
CA ASN A 321 -15.12 1.60 -6.56
C ASN A 321 -16.04 1.70 -7.78
N VAL A 322 -16.99 2.65 -7.79
CA VAL A 322 -17.73 3.03 -9.01
C VAL A 322 -16.76 3.56 -10.07
N GLY A 323 -15.84 4.43 -9.66
CA GLY A 323 -14.82 5.00 -10.53
C GLY A 323 -13.93 3.96 -11.19
N VAL A 324 -13.49 2.93 -10.46
CA VAL A 324 -12.71 1.79 -10.99
C VAL A 324 -13.43 1.14 -12.18
N ARG A 325 -14.73 0.86 -12.05
CA ARG A 325 -15.53 0.22 -13.11
C ARG A 325 -15.63 1.09 -14.35
N ILE A 326 -15.87 2.38 -14.16
CA ILE A 326 -15.98 3.36 -15.25
C ILE A 326 -14.64 3.47 -15.96
N ALA A 327 -13.54 3.59 -15.23
CA ALA A 327 -12.19 3.66 -15.79
C ALA A 327 -11.86 2.46 -16.69
N LEU A 328 -12.20 1.24 -16.26
CA LEU A 328 -12.03 0.05 -17.10
C LEU A 328 -12.86 0.12 -18.38
N ARG A 329 -14.14 0.51 -18.29
CA ARG A 329 -15.01 0.59 -19.46
C ARG A 329 -14.59 1.67 -20.46
N MET A 330 -14.01 2.76 -19.95
CA MET A 330 -13.48 3.85 -20.77
C MET A 330 -12.07 3.59 -21.30
N SER A 331 -11.40 2.54 -20.83
CA SER A 331 -10.05 2.20 -21.27
C SER A 331 -10.02 1.86 -22.76
N THR A 332 -9.00 2.34 -23.46
CA THR A 332 -8.80 2.00 -24.86
C THR A 332 -8.07 0.65 -24.98
N GLN A 333 -8.15 0.04 -26.17
CA GLN A 333 -7.36 -1.15 -26.48
C GLN A 333 -5.85 -0.90 -26.27
N VAL A 334 -5.39 0.29 -26.62
CA VAL A 334 -3.98 0.70 -26.48
C VAL A 334 -3.58 0.78 -25.02
N ASP A 335 -4.43 1.31 -24.15
CA ASP A 335 -4.16 1.41 -22.72
C ASP A 335 -4.02 0.03 -22.08
N MET A 336 -4.91 -0.89 -22.43
CA MET A 336 -4.87 -2.27 -21.93
C MET A 336 -3.64 -3.03 -22.42
N GLN A 337 -3.24 -2.85 -23.69
CA GLN A 337 -2.00 -3.44 -24.20
C GLN A 337 -0.77 -2.87 -23.51
N ARG A 338 -0.71 -1.54 -23.27
CA ARG A 338 0.36 -0.91 -22.48
C ARG A 338 0.37 -1.42 -21.04
N ALA A 339 -0.80 -1.63 -20.43
CA ALA A 339 -0.89 -2.19 -19.09
C ALA A 339 -0.38 -3.64 -19.02
N LEU A 340 -0.73 -4.48 -20.01
CA LEU A 340 -0.21 -5.85 -20.10
C LEU A 340 1.30 -5.86 -20.32
N ALA A 341 1.81 -5.04 -21.24
CA ALA A 341 3.25 -4.91 -21.48
C ALA A 341 3.98 -4.46 -20.21
N ARG A 342 3.46 -3.45 -19.49
CA ARG A 342 4.01 -3.01 -18.20
C ARG A 342 3.95 -4.11 -17.15
N ALA A 343 2.85 -4.83 -17.03
CA ALA A 343 2.72 -5.95 -16.09
C ALA A 343 3.75 -7.05 -16.37
N PHE A 344 3.98 -7.37 -17.65
CA PHE A 344 4.95 -8.38 -18.08
C PHE A 344 6.42 -7.93 -17.96
N MET A 345 6.69 -6.64 -18.15
CA MET A 345 8.03 -6.06 -18.02
C MET A 345 8.39 -5.71 -16.57
N SER A 346 7.40 -5.65 -15.67
CA SER A 346 7.64 -5.29 -14.28
C SER A 346 8.52 -6.35 -13.61
N PRO A 347 9.66 -5.92 -13.02
CA PRO A 347 10.48 -6.85 -12.29
C PRO A 347 9.68 -7.41 -11.12
N ALA A 348 10.00 -8.65 -10.78
CA ALA A 348 9.65 -9.21 -9.51
C ALA A 348 10.01 -8.23 -8.38
N ASN A 349 9.04 -7.91 -7.52
CA ASN A 349 9.42 -7.35 -6.22
C ASN A 349 10.20 -8.45 -5.49
N GLU A 350 11.48 -8.17 -5.24
CA GLU A 350 12.42 -9.09 -4.63
C GLU A 350 11.93 -9.55 -3.24
N ALA A 351 11.40 -8.62 -2.44
CA ALA A 351 10.83 -8.89 -1.13
C ALA A 351 9.44 -9.56 -1.18
N SER A 352 8.86 -9.77 -2.37
CA SER A 352 7.55 -10.39 -2.52
C SER A 352 7.65 -11.93 -2.60
N PRO A 353 6.80 -12.67 -1.87
CA PRO A 353 6.63 -14.12 -2.03
C PRO A 353 5.90 -14.48 -3.34
N MET A 354 5.27 -13.50 -3.99
CA MET A 354 4.53 -13.70 -5.22
C MET A 354 5.47 -13.51 -6.41
N PRO A 355 5.60 -14.51 -7.30
CA PRO A 355 6.33 -14.38 -8.56
C PRO A 355 5.72 -13.29 -9.45
N SER A 356 6.54 -12.67 -10.32
CA SER A 356 6.02 -11.72 -11.32
C SER A 356 5.20 -12.43 -12.41
N LEU A 357 4.39 -11.68 -13.16
CA LEU A 357 3.65 -12.24 -14.30
C LEU A 357 4.58 -12.99 -15.26
N ARG A 358 5.74 -12.42 -15.56
CA ARG A 358 6.76 -13.04 -16.42
C ARG A 358 7.21 -14.39 -15.88
N GLU A 359 7.65 -14.46 -14.63
CA GLU A 359 8.13 -15.72 -14.04
C GLU A 359 7.06 -16.82 -14.05
N ARG A 360 5.80 -16.45 -13.83
CA ARG A 360 4.67 -17.39 -13.88
C ARG A 360 4.42 -17.91 -15.28
N LEU A 361 4.43 -17.03 -16.29
CA LEU A 361 4.25 -17.40 -17.68
C LEU A 361 5.43 -18.21 -18.23
N ASP A 362 6.66 -17.85 -17.89
CA ASP A 362 7.87 -18.61 -18.22
C ASP A 362 7.82 -20.01 -17.59
N GLY A 363 7.40 -20.09 -16.32
CA GLY A 363 7.20 -21.36 -15.61
C GLY A 363 6.15 -22.27 -16.24
N LEU A 364 5.23 -21.71 -17.03
CA LEU A 364 4.21 -22.41 -17.81
C LEU A 364 4.64 -22.68 -19.27
N GLY A 365 5.72 -22.07 -19.75
CA GLY A 365 6.10 -22.08 -21.17
C GLY A 365 5.11 -21.31 -22.05
N ALA A 366 4.49 -20.26 -21.51
CA ALA A 366 3.44 -19.49 -22.19
C ALA A 366 3.87 -18.04 -22.45
N LYS A 367 3.26 -17.42 -23.47
CA LYS A 367 3.38 -15.97 -23.72
C LYS A 367 2.22 -15.22 -23.07
N PRO A 368 2.38 -13.93 -22.73
CA PRO A 368 1.28 -13.12 -22.23
C PRO A 368 0.17 -13.06 -23.27
N TYR A 369 -1.04 -13.40 -22.85
CA TYR A 369 -2.20 -13.48 -23.73
C TYR A 369 -3.45 -13.08 -22.95
N VAL A 370 -4.32 -12.27 -23.55
CA VAL A 370 -5.65 -11.98 -23.00
C VAL A 370 -6.64 -12.08 -24.15
N ALA A 371 -7.69 -12.88 -23.96
CA ALA A 371 -8.76 -12.97 -24.95
C ALA A 371 -9.51 -11.62 -25.05
N LYS A 372 -9.85 -11.21 -26.27
CA LYS A 372 -10.73 -10.05 -26.47
C LYS A 372 -12.19 -10.45 -26.17
N PRO A 373 -13.02 -9.53 -25.64
CA PRO A 373 -12.67 -8.17 -25.22
C PRO A 373 -11.83 -8.13 -23.93
N PHE A 374 -10.92 -7.17 -23.81
CA PHE A 374 -10.04 -7.04 -22.63
C PHE A 374 -10.80 -6.74 -21.34
N VAL A 375 -11.93 -6.05 -21.46
CA VAL A 375 -12.88 -5.77 -20.37
C VAL A 375 -14.18 -6.48 -20.69
N GLN A 376 -14.63 -7.29 -19.73
CA GLN A 376 -15.85 -8.07 -19.91
C GLN A 376 -17.08 -7.17 -19.74
N PRO A 377 -18.13 -7.32 -20.57
CA PRO A 377 -19.34 -6.51 -20.48
C PRO A 377 -19.98 -6.56 -19.08
N GLN A 378 -20.04 -7.76 -18.50
CA GLN A 378 -20.55 -8.03 -17.16
C GLN A 378 -19.44 -8.57 -16.26
N SER A 379 -19.30 -8.01 -15.05
CA SER A 379 -18.33 -8.49 -14.06
C SER A 379 -18.87 -9.64 -13.21
N ALA A 380 -17.97 -10.32 -12.51
CA ALA A 380 -18.32 -11.23 -11.44
C ALA A 380 -19.12 -10.53 -10.33
N ALA A 381 -18.80 -9.28 -10.00
CA ALA A 381 -19.56 -8.48 -9.05
C ALA A 381 -21.03 -8.31 -9.49
N GLU A 382 -21.24 -7.84 -10.72
CA GLU A 382 -22.60 -7.62 -11.27
C GLU A 382 -23.39 -8.92 -11.38
N ARG A 383 -22.75 -10.01 -11.82
CA ARG A 383 -23.42 -11.29 -12.00
C ARG A 383 -23.73 -12.01 -10.68
N LEU A 384 -22.75 -12.07 -9.76
CA LEU A 384 -22.85 -12.93 -8.57
C LEU A 384 -23.49 -12.23 -7.36
N LEU A 385 -23.42 -10.90 -7.31
CA LEU A 385 -24.08 -10.12 -6.25
C LEU A 385 -25.49 -9.69 -6.64
N GLY A 386 -25.85 -9.80 -7.93
CA GLY A 386 -27.19 -9.62 -8.45
C GLY A 386 -27.83 -8.29 -8.03
N ALA A 387 -29.09 -8.35 -7.60
CA ALA A 387 -29.87 -7.17 -7.20
C ALA A 387 -29.24 -6.39 -6.04
N ARG A 388 -28.48 -7.05 -5.16
CA ARG A 388 -27.86 -6.43 -3.98
C ARG A 388 -26.49 -5.80 -4.26
N HIS A 389 -25.97 -5.94 -5.49
CA HIS A 389 -24.69 -5.38 -5.92
C HIS A 389 -24.57 -3.89 -5.59
N ARG A 390 -25.57 -3.07 -5.93
CA ARG A 390 -25.54 -1.62 -5.71
C ARG A 390 -25.45 -1.25 -4.22
N ALA A 391 -26.20 -1.95 -3.36
CA ALA A 391 -26.19 -1.71 -1.93
C ALA A 391 -24.83 -2.09 -1.30
N LEU A 392 -24.25 -3.22 -1.74
CA LEU A 392 -22.90 -3.62 -1.30
C LEU A 392 -21.83 -2.64 -1.78
N LEU A 393 -21.90 -2.18 -3.03
CA LEU A 393 -20.99 -1.19 -3.57
C LEU A 393 -20.99 0.10 -2.74
N ALA A 394 -22.18 0.62 -2.41
CA ALA A 394 -22.30 1.79 -1.55
C ALA A 394 -21.71 1.57 -0.15
N ALA A 395 -21.91 0.39 0.44
CA ALA A 395 -21.34 0.05 1.75
C ALA A 395 -19.81 -0.05 1.72
N ILE A 396 -19.24 -0.60 0.65
CA ILE A 396 -17.79 -0.71 0.45
C ILE A 396 -17.18 0.67 0.24
N ASP A 397 -17.80 1.50 -0.60
CA ASP A 397 -17.34 2.87 -0.82
C ASP A 397 -17.41 3.72 0.45
N ALA A 398 -18.48 3.60 1.24
CA ALA A 398 -18.56 4.28 2.54
C ALA A 398 -17.45 3.83 3.50
N ARG A 399 -17.13 2.53 3.52
CA ARG A 399 -16.03 1.98 4.31
C ARG A 399 -14.68 2.50 3.83
N TRP A 400 -14.44 2.52 2.51
CA TRP A 400 -13.23 3.09 1.92
C TRP A 400 -13.06 4.56 2.35
N THR A 401 -14.12 5.36 2.23
CA THR A 401 -14.10 6.77 2.61
C THR A 401 -13.79 6.93 4.09
N ALA A 402 -14.43 6.17 4.97
CA ALA A 402 -14.16 6.25 6.40
C ALA A 402 -12.69 5.95 6.74
N GLN A 403 -12.08 4.99 6.05
CA GLN A 403 -10.68 4.60 6.27
C GLN A 403 -9.66 5.59 5.69
N ASN A 404 -10.00 6.28 4.60
CA ASN A 404 -9.07 7.09 3.84
C ASN A 404 -9.29 8.61 3.97
N LEU A 405 -10.39 9.05 4.59
CA LEU A 405 -10.74 10.47 4.70
C LEU A 405 -9.67 11.28 5.43
N ALA A 406 -9.08 10.74 6.50
CA ALA A 406 -8.02 11.43 7.25
C ALA A 406 -6.79 11.69 6.37
N GLU A 407 -6.37 10.69 5.59
CA GLU A 407 -5.26 10.81 4.64
C GLU A 407 -5.58 11.80 3.51
N TRP A 408 -6.80 11.72 2.98
CA TRP A 408 -7.30 12.64 1.97
C TRP A 408 -7.25 14.09 2.44
N MET A 409 -7.82 14.37 3.62
CA MET A 409 -7.83 15.71 4.22
C MET A 409 -6.42 16.21 4.51
N ARG A 410 -5.50 15.31 4.92
CA ARG A 410 -4.09 15.68 5.12
C ARG A 410 -3.47 16.19 3.82
N ARG A 411 -3.65 15.48 2.71
CA ARG A 411 -3.15 15.89 1.38
C ARG A 411 -3.77 17.20 0.92
N PHE A 412 -5.09 17.36 1.12
CA PHE A 412 -5.79 18.60 0.79
C PHE A 412 -5.21 19.80 1.53
N LYS A 413 -5.06 19.71 2.86
CA LYS A 413 -4.50 20.79 3.68
C LYS A 413 -3.06 21.12 3.31
N THR A 414 -2.23 20.12 2.98
CA THR A 414 -0.88 20.37 2.48
C THR A 414 -0.92 21.15 1.16
N ALA A 415 -1.73 20.71 0.19
CA ALA A 415 -1.85 21.39 -1.09
C ALA A 415 -2.47 22.79 -0.99
N GLU A 416 -3.36 23.03 -0.02
CA GLU A 416 -3.92 24.35 0.28
C GLU A 416 -2.84 25.30 0.80
N ARG A 417 -2.01 24.86 1.76
CA ARG A 417 -0.86 25.65 2.25
C ARG A 417 0.14 25.96 1.14
N ASP A 418 0.45 24.97 0.30
CA ASP A 418 1.37 25.17 -0.83
C ASP A 418 0.82 26.20 -1.82
N ARG A 419 -0.50 26.23 -2.05
CA ARG A 419 -1.16 27.24 -2.90
C ARG A 419 -1.13 28.63 -2.25
N GLN A 420 -1.37 28.72 -0.95
CA GLN A 420 -1.28 29.99 -0.20
C GLN A 420 0.13 30.57 -0.27
N MET A 421 1.17 29.77 0.03
CA MET A 421 2.56 30.21 -0.04
C MET A 421 2.97 30.68 -1.45
N ARG A 422 2.51 30.00 -2.51
CA ARG A 422 2.77 30.44 -3.90
C ARG A 422 2.11 31.77 -4.20
N THR A 423 0.85 31.94 -3.78
CA THR A 423 0.11 33.19 -3.99
C THR A 423 0.78 34.35 -3.26
N GLU A 424 1.21 34.13 -2.01
CA GLU A 424 1.96 35.12 -1.23
C GLU A 424 3.29 35.49 -1.92
N ALA A 425 4.07 34.50 -2.36
CA ALA A 425 5.33 34.74 -3.07
C ALA A 425 5.11 35.49 -4.41
N GLU A 426 4.07 35.16 -5.16
CA GLU A 426 3.70 35.86 -6.39
C GLU A 426 3.30 37.31 -6.11
N THR A 427 2.52 37.57 -5.04
CA THR A 427 2.16 38.93 -4.65
C THR A 427 3.37 39.74 -4.17
N GLN A 428 4.31 39.14 -3.44
CA GLN A 428 5.56 39.79 -3.04
C GLN A 428 6.44 40.11 -4.25
N ALA A 429 6.60 39.17 -5.18
CA ALA A 429 7.36 39.39 -6.41
C ALA A 429 6.76 40.52 -7.27
N GLN A 430 5.42 40.58 -7.37
CA GLN A 430 4.73 41.67 -8.06
C GLN A 430 4.92 43.01 -7.34
N ALA A 431 4.85 43.04 -6.01
CA ALA A 431 5.08 44.25 -5.22
C ALA A 431 6.53 44.75 -5.35
N GLU A 432 7.52 43.85 -5.31
CA GLU A 432 8.93 44.19 -5.54
C GLU A 432 9.19 44.69 -6.96
N ALA A 433 8.59 44.04 -7.97
CA ALA A 433 8.70 44.48 -9.37
C ALA A 433 8.08 45.87 -9.56
N ALA A 434 6.92 46.13 -8.97
CA ALA A 434 6.27 47.44 -9.00
C ALA A 434 7.13 48.51 -8.28
N ALA A 435 7.72 48.17 -7.13
CA ALA A 435 8.62 49.07 -6.40
C ALA A 435 9.90 49.40 -7.19
N ARG A 436 10.51 48.42 -7.87
CA ARG A 436 11.66 48.65 -8.76
C ARG A 436 11.30 49.50 -9.97
N ALA A 437 10.15 49.22 -10.59
CA ALA A 437 9.66 50.02 -11.71
C ALA A 437 9.45 51.49 -11.31
N LEU A 438 8.93 51.75 -10.10
CA LEU A 438 8.77 53.10 -9.55
C LEU A 438 10.12 53.78 -9.23
N ALA A 439 11.13 53.01 -8.80
CA ALA A 439 12.46 53.53 -8.49
C ALA A 439 13.29 53.91 -9.73
N ASP A 440 12.97 53.38 -10.92
CA ASP A 440 13.60 53.73 -12.21
C ASP A 440 13.02 55.02 -12.84
N VAL A 441 11.88 55.50 -12.34
CA VAL A 441 11.17 56.68 -12.86
C VAL A 441 11.98 57.99 -12.71
N PRO A 442 12.66 58.28 -11.58
CA PRO A 442 13.48 59.48 -11.43
C PRO A 442 14.67 59.54 -12.40
N ALA A 443 15.29 58.41 -12.73
CA ALA A 443 16.42 58.35 -13.67
C ALA A 443 16.00 58.69 -15.11
N ARG A 444 14.78 58.30 -15.51
CA ARG A 444 14.19 58.69 -16.81
C ARG A 444 13.73 60.14 -16.84
N HIS A 445 13.27 60.68 -15.70
CA HIS A 445 12.90 62.10 -15.62
C HIS A 445 14.10 63.04 -15.58
N ALA A 446 15.25 62.61 -15.04
CA ALA A 446 16.47 63.41 -15.04
C ALA A 446 17.02 63.65 -16.46
N SER A 447 16.88 62.70 -17.39
CA SER A 447 17.31 62.90 -18.79
C SER A 447 16.31 63.68 -19.65
N ALA A 448 15.07 63.91 -19.17
CA ALA A 448 14.01 64.58 -19.92
C ALA A 448 13.82 66.05 -19.51
N ASN A 449 14.51 66.52 -18.46
CA ASN A 449 14.30 67.85 -17.90
C ASN A 449 15.18 68.95 -18.50
N GLU A 450 16.10 68.62 -19.41
CA GLU A 450 16.84 69.61 -20.19
C GLU A 450 16.25 69.72 -21.60
N ALA A 451 15.48 70.81 -21.81
CA ALA A 451 15.34 71.55 -23.08
C ALA A 451 14.04 71.54 -23.91
N ASP A 452 12.87 71.04 -23.48
CA ASP A 452 11.63 71.19 -24.31
C ASP A 452 10.33 71.51 -23.52
N PRO A 453 9.58 72.58 -23.85
CA PRO A 453 8.23 72.82 -23.31
C PRO A 453 7.22 71.69 -23.59
N VAL A 454 7.42 70.86 -24.63
CA VAL A 454 6.60 69.65 -24.87
C VAL A 454 6.84 68.61 -23.77
N ALA A 455 8.10 68.43 -23.33
CA ALA A 455 8.46 67.54 -22.24
C ALA A 455 7.84 67.96 -20.89
N ARG A 456 7.59 69.26 -20.67
CA ARG A 456 6.86 69.74 -19.47
C ARG A 456 5.39 69.37 -19.48
N ARG A 457 4.73 69.31 -20.64
CA ARG A 457 3.34 68.84 -20.76
C ARG A 457 3.25 67.35 -20.53
N GLU A 458 4.16 66.58 -21.13
CA GLU A 458 4.21 65.13 -20.90
C GLU A 458 4.56 64.78 -19.46
N ALA A 459 5.51 65.49 -18.83
CA ALA A 459 5.85 65.28 -17.42
C ALA A 459 4.66 65.58 -16.48
N ARG A 460 3.80 66.56 -16.80
CA ARG A 460 2.56 66.81 -16.04
C ARG A 460 1.53 65.70 -16.25
N GLN A 461 1.38 65.18 -17.47
CA GLN A 461 0.48 64.07 -17.75
C GLN A 461 0.95 62.76 -17.09
N VAL A 462 2.26 62.50 -17.06
CA VAL A 462 2.83 61.34 -16.38
C VAL A 462 2.64 61.46 -14.87
N ARG A 463 2.92 62.62 -14.26
CA ARG A 463 2.64 62.87 -12.82
C ARG A 463 1.16 62.66 -12.47
N ALA A 464 0.26 63.08 -13.36
CA ALA A 464 -1.16 62.84 -13.18
C ALA A 464 -1.48 61.33 -13.24
N ARG A 465 -0.98 60.59 -14.24
CA ARG A 465 -1.18 59.14 -14.29
C ARG A 465 -0.63 58.41 -13.07
N ASP A 466 0.52 58.84 -12.55
CA ASP A 466 1.14 58.23 -11.37
C ASP A 466 0.37 58.52 -10.07
N ALA A 467 -0.16 59.73 -9.89
CA ALA A 467 -1.03 60.06 -8.77
C ALA A 467 -2.31 59.21 -8.77
N LEU A 468 -2.91 59.00 -9.94
CA LEU A 468 -4.07 58.13 -10.10
C LEU A 468 -3.74 56.65 -9.81
N ALA A 469 -2.57 56.17 -10.24
CA ALA A 469 -2.12 54.81 -9.93
C ALA A 469 -1.87 54.61 -8.42
N ARG A 470 -1.31 55.60 -7.73
CA ARG A 470 -1.13 55.59 -6.27
C ARG A 470 -2.47 55.61 -5.53
N ALA A 471 -3.41 56.47 -5.93
CA ALA A 471 -4.75 56.53 -5.35
C ALA A 471 -5.47 55.17 -5.48
N ASN A 472 -5.41 54.52 -6.64
CA ASN A 472 -6.00 53.20 -6.85
C ASN A 472 -5.34 52.10 -5.99
N ALA A 473 -4.02 52.16 -5.78
CA ALA A 473 -3.30 51.21 -4.94
C ALA A 473 -3.61 51.41 -3.44
N LEU A 474 -3.82 52.65 -2.97
CA LEU A 474 -4.25 52.97 -1.61
C LEU A 474 -5.71 52.55 -1.36
N TYR A 475 -6.58 52.76 -2.35
CA TYR A 475 -7.97 52.30 -2.32
C TYR A 475 -8.07 50.76 -2.22
N ALA A 476 -7.26 50.02 -3.00
CA ALA A 476 -7.20 48.56 -2.93
C ALA A 476 -6.69 48.03 -1.57
N LYS A 477 -5.99 48.86 -0.78
CA LYS A 477 -5.53 48.54 0.58
C LYS A 477 -6.50 49.03 1.68
N GLY A 478 -7.61 49.66 1.33
CA GLY A 478 -8.62 50.15 2.28
C GLY A 478 -8.30 51.48 2.96
N ALA A 479 -7.26 52.20 2.53
CA ALA A 479 -6.89 53.52 3.05
C ALA A 479 -7.62 54.61 2.25
N ILE A 480 -8.90 54.82 2.56
CA ILE A 480 -9.82 55.61 1.73
C ILE A 480 -9.53 57.11 1.79
N GLU A 481 -9.19 57.66 2.97
CA GLU A 481 -8.89 59.10 3.13
C GLU A 481 -7.62 59.51 2.35
N ASP A 482 -6.54 58.73 2.48
CA ASP A 482 -5.28 58.96 1.74
C ASP A 482 -5.47 58.81 0.21
N ALA A 483 -6.34 57.89 -0.21
CA ALA A 483 -6.68 57.71 -1.63
C ALA A 483 -7.47 58.90 -2.19
N MET A 484 -8.32 59.53 -1.37
CA MET A 484 -9.07 60.72 -1.77
C MET A 484 -8.17 61.96 -1.88
N GLU A 485 -7.27 62.16 -0.93
CA GLU A 485 -6.31 63.29 -0.98
C GLU A 485 -5.44 63.21 -2.25
N GLU A 486 -5.00 62.00 -2.62
CA GLU A 486 -4.17 61.81 -3.80
C GLU A 486 -4.96 61.89 -5.13
N ALA A 487 -6.26 61.59 -5.10
CA ALA A 487 -7.17 61.83 -6.22
C ALA A 487 -7.49 63.34 -6.40
N GLU A 488 -7.55 64.12 -5.32
CA GLU A 488 -7.70 65.57 -5.38
C GLU A 488 -6.43 66.26 -5.92
N SER A 489 -5.26 65.78 -5.48
CA SER A 489 -3.95 66.17 -6.04
C SER A 489 -3.88 65.93 -7.55
N TRP A 490 -4.38 64.77 -8.02
CA TRP A 490 -4.53 64.46 -9.44
C TRP A 490 -5.47 65.43 -10.18
N ALA A 491 -6.65 65.70 -9.62
CA ALA A 491 -7.64 66.58 -10.21
C ALA A 491 -7.11 68.01 -10.35
N SER A 492 -6.39 68.51 -9.35
CA SER A 492 -5.75 69.83 -9.36
C SER A 492 -4.65 69.94 -10.43
N ALA A 493 -3.82 68.91 -10.58
CA ALA A 493 -2.80 68.84 -11.63
C ALA A 493 -3.42 68.83 -13.05
N MET A 494 -4.58 68.19 -13.23
CA MET A 494 -5.32 68.15 -14.49
C MET A 494 -6.03 69.47 -14.82
N ALA A 495 -6.61 70.16 -13.83
CA ALA A 495 -7.31 71.42 -14.02
C ALA A 495 -6.40 72.51 -14.62
N GLY A 496 -5.13 72.57 -14.19
CA GLY A 496 -4.14 73.47 -14.78
C GLY A 496 -3.77 73.17 -16.25
N THR A 497 -4.15 71.99 -16.76
CA THR A 497 -3.85 71.53 -18.13
C THR A 497 -5.03 71.79 -19.09
N MET A 498 -6.27 71.77 -18.58
CA MET A 498 -7.48 72.00 -19.38
C MET A 498 -7.92 73.46 -19.48
N LEU A 499 -7.51 74.35 -18.56
CA LEU A 499 -7.91 75.77 -18.58
C LEU A 499 -7.02 76.68 -19.46
N THR A 500 -5.87 76.20 -19.94
CA THR A 500 -4.96 77.01 -20.75
C THR A 500 -5.43 77.29 -22.19
N PRO A 501 -6.21 76.44 -22.88
CA PRO A 501 -6.70 76.75 -24.23
C PRO A 501 -7.81 77.82 -24.24
N LEU A 502 -8.63 77.89 -23.19
CA LEU A 502 -9.82 78.76 -23.16
C LEU A 502 -9.53 80.25 -22.90
N ILE A 503 -8.37 80.59 -22.32
CA ILE A 503 -8.00 81.98 -22.05
C ILE A 503 -7.30 82.64 -23.27
N ASN A 504 -6.72 81.83 -24.17
CA ASN A 504 -6.01 82.34 -25.35
C ASN A 504 -6.90 82.54 -26.59
N GLU A 505 -8.16 82.10 -26.59
CA GLU A 505 -9.12 82.38 -27.68
C GLU A 505 -10.01 83.62 -27.40
N THR A 506 -9.87 84.25 -26.23
CA THR A 506 -10.60 85.49 -25.87
C THR A 506 -9.69 86.71 -25.63
N ARG A 507 -8.45 86.68 -26.12
CA ARG A 507 -7.54 87.83 -26.25
C ARG A 507 -6.99 87.85 -27.66
#